data_AF-A0A367Y0Y5-F1
#
_entry.id   AF-A0A367Y0Y5-F1
#
_cell.length_a   1.000
_cell.length_b   1.000
_cell.length_c   1.000
_cell.angle_alpha   90.00
_cell.angle_beta   90.00
_cell.angle_gamma   90.00
#
_symmetry.space_group_name_H-M   'P 1'
#
loop_
_entity.id
_entity.type
_entity.pdbx_description
1 polymer ?
#
loop_
_entity_poly.entity_id
_entity_poly.type
_entity_poly.pdbx_seq_one_letter_code
_entity_poly.pdbx_strand_id
1 'polypeptide(L)'
;MNVSERSCQTSGVIMTQTLIIGGYTDRDDVPAGAAAGLGLYAFDGSAATLAATVPVTNPTWFEWDARRRVLYVSQSSLTTLTAVSIPEGPESARVLDEIELDAVNPAHLALAPTGDAVLAACFTEGQVITVGLTEDGRFDGVRGRVDLATERNAEPHQISFGGSGFAVPDRARDEVHRFSWAAGSAPELVGSDPHPAGRGPRHLAWHPAHRDIAYLAGEFDNTVTALRLTGGRFEIAGSASTLPEGFSGENSVAAIFVDAAGTLYVSNRGHDSLATFDISDPLAPRPTDFVDAGGRTPRFAGEIAPGLIASAALDSHAVDLIRGGEERIRIAHGAPACVRLIDLA
;
A
#
# COMPACT_ATOMS: atom_id res chain seq x y z
N MET A 1 14.30 50.51 36.68
CA MET A 1 13.38 49.44 36.28
C MET A 1 13.92 48.82 35.00
N ASN A 2 14.69 47.74 35.14
CA ASN A 2 15.19 46.96 34.00
C ASN A 2 14.40 45.65 33.99
N VAL A 3 13.59 45.44 32.97
CA VAL A 3 12.96 44.15 32.70
C VAL A 3 13.79 43.49 31.62
N SER A 4 14.48 42.41 31.99
CA SER A 4 15.24 41.55 31.10
C SER A 4 14.28 40.70 30.27
N GLU A 5 14.33 40.84 28.95
CA GLU A 5 13.76 39.86 28.03
C GLU A 5 14.60 38.58 28.10
N ARG A 6 14.00 37.50 28.62
CA ARG A 6 14.50 36.14 28.41
C ARG A 6 13.72 35.56 27.25
N SER A 7 14.37 35.42 26.10
CA SER A 7 13.87 34.62 24.99
C SER A 7 13.80 33.16 25.45
N CYS A 8 12.59 32.61 25.55
CA CYS A 8 12.39 31.18 25.71
C CYS A 8 12.70 30.52 24.36
N GLN A 9 13.91 29.97 24.22
CA GLN A 9 14.19 29.00 23.17
C GLN A 9 13.49 27.70 23.58
N THR A 10 12.35 27.42 22.95
CA THR A 10 11.78 26.07 22.95
C THR A 10 12.72 25.19 22.16
N SER A 11 13.59 24.44 22.85
CA SER A 11 14.27 23.28 22.30
C SER A 11 13.18 22.27 21.90
N GLY A 12 12.74 22.34 20.65
CA GLY A 12 11.91 21.32 20.05
C GLY A 12 12.73 20.04 20.03
N VAL A 13 12.34 19.06 20.84
CA VAL A 13 12.82 17.68 20.67
C VAL A 13 12.36 17.28 19.28
N ILE A 14 13.31 17.11 18.35
CA ILE A 14 13.01 16.49 17.06
C ILE A 14 12.57 15.07 17.41
N MET A 15 11.27 14.81 17.32
CA MET A 15 10.73 13.47 17.50
C MET A 15 11.18 12.65 16.29
N THR A 16 12.13 11.76 16.53
CA THR A 16 12.64 10.86 15.49
C THR A 16 11.56 9.86 15.14
N GLN A 17 11.00 9.99 13.95
CA GLN A 17 10.02 9.04 13.41
C GLN A 17 10.77 7.81 12.85
N THR A 18 10.05 6.69 12.70
CA THR A 18 10.63 5.50 12.07
C THR A 18 10.08 5.36 10.65
N LEU A 19 10.96 5.50 9.65
CA LEU A 19 10.63 5.20 8.27
C LEU A 19 10.97 3.73 8.00
N ILE A 20 9.99 2.97 7.52
CA ILE A 20 10.11 1.55 7.23
C ILE A 20 10.03 1.37 5.73
N ILE A 21 11.01 0.66 5.17
CA ILE A 21 11.08 0.36 3.74
C ILE A 21 11.23 -1.15 3.59
N GLY A 22 10.33 -1.75 2.83
CA GLY A 22 10.41 -3.14 2.42
C GLY A 22 10.69 -3.26 0.93
N GLY A 23 11.14 -4.43 0.49
CA GLY A 23 11.56 -4.67 -0.87
C GLY A 23 11.75 -6.15 -1.17
N TYR A 24 12.12 -6.45 -2.41
CA TYR A 24 12.42 -7.83 -2.81
C TYR A 24 13.85 -8.22 -2.40
N THR A 25 13.99 -9.39 -1.76
CA THR A 25 15.27 -9.94 -1.29
C THR A 25 15.87 -10.97 -2.26
N ASP A 26 15.05 -11.56 -3.13
CA ASP A 26 15.47 -12.47 -4.19
C ASP A 26 14.80 -12.08 -5.52
N ARG A 27 15.58 -11.46 -6.40
CA ARG A 27 15.17 -11.13 -7.76
C ARG A 27 16.15 -11.76 -8.74
N ASP A 28 15.69 -12.82 -9.41
CA ASP A 28 16.45 -13.51 -10.46
C ASP A 28 16.81 -12.56 -11.63
N ASP A 29 16.00 -11.53 -11.84
CA ASP A 29 16.19 -10.54 -12.91
C ASP A 29 17.08 -9.35 -12.51
N VAL A 30 17.36 -9.12 -11.22
CA VAL A 30 18.23 -8.03 -10.74
C VAL A 30 19.08 -8.46 -9.52
N PRO A 31 20.12 -9.31 -9.71
CA PRO A 31 20.94 -9.83 -8.60
C PRO A 31 21.71 -8.74 -7.84
N ALA A 32 22.12 -7.67 -8.53
CA ALA A 32 22.77 -6.51 -7.95
C ALA A 32 21.71 -5.44 -7.65
N GLY A 33 21.06 -5.52 -6.48
CA GLY A 33 20.02 -4.57 -6.10
C GLY A 33 18.91 -5.10 -5.20
N ALA A 34 19.00 -6.36 -4.75
CA ALA A 34 18.07 -6.92 -3.77
C ALA A 34 18.14 -6.20 -2.41
N ALA A 35 17.00 -6.12 -1.74
CA ALA A 35 16.91 -5.71 -0.34
C ALA A 35 17.64 -6.71 0.56
N ALA A 36 18.20 -6.23 1.67
CA ALA A 36 18.77 -7.09 2.71
C ALA A 36 17.71 -7.64 3.68
N GLY A 37 16.45 -7.20 3.55
CA GLY A 37 15.34 -7.50 4.45
C GLY A 37 14.41 -6.30 4.58
N LEU A 38 13.75 -6.19 5.74
CA LEU A 38 12.93 -5.03 6.10
C LEU A 38 13.83 -3.95 6.72
N GLY A 39 14.03 -2.84 6.04
CA GLY A 39 14.84 -1.73 6.52
C GLY A 39 14.05 -0.78 7.44
N LEU A 40 14.64 -0.43 8.58
CA LEU A 40 14.10 0.56 9.50
C LEU A 40 15.08 1.72 9.65
N TYR A 41 14.59 2.92 9.37
CA TYR A 41 15.36 4.14 9.31
C TYR A 41 14.89 5.12 10.39
N ALA A 42 15.84 5.73 11.08
CA ALA A 42 15.57 6.90 11.90
C ALA A 42 15.38 8.12 10.97
N PHE A 43 14.20 8.74 11.02
CA PHE A 43 13.84 9.88 10.18
C PHE A 43 13.65 11.14 11.03
N ASP A 44 14.40 12.20 10.72
CA ASP A 44 14.39 13.47 11.46
C ASP A 44 13.57 14.58 10.77
N GLY A 45 12.89 14.25 9.66
CA GLY A 45 12.16 15.19 8.82
C GLY A 45 12.95 15.68 7.60
N SER A 46 14.27 15.53 7.60
CA SER A 46 15.18 16.00 6.54
C SER A 46 16.07 14.89 5.97
N ALA A 47 16.39 13.88 6.77
CA ALA A 47 17.20 12.74 6.39
C ALA A 47 16.68 11.45 7.05
N ALA A 48 16.89 10.34 6.37
CA ALA A 48 16.61 9.00 6.90
C ALA A 48 17.94 8.23 7.00
N THR A 49 18.28 7.78 8.20
CA THR A 49 19.49 6.98 8.46
C THR A 49 19.09 5.55 8.79
N LEU A 50 19.62 4.56 8.08
CA LEU A 50 19.35 3.15 8.37
C LEU A 50 19.83 2.83 9.79
N ALA A 51 18.92 2.37 10.63
CA ALA A 51 19.18 2.05 12.04
C ALA A 51 19.12 0.54 12.30
N ALA A 52 18.23 -0.18 11.62
CA ALA A 52 18.13 -1.64 11.72
C ALA A 52 17.67 -2.30 10.42
N THR A 53 17.95 -3.59 10.29
CA THR A 53 17.39 -4.45 9.24
C THR A 53 16.89 -5.73 9.88
N VAL A 54 15.61 -6.04 9.70
CA VAL A 54 15.03 -7.31 10.14
C VAL A 54 15.09 -8.30 8.97
N PRO A 55 15.63 -9.52 9.16
CA PRO A 55 15.83 -10.48 8.07
C PRO A 55 14.51 -11.17 7.71
N VAL A 56 13.66 -10.45 6.98
CA VAL A 56 12.41 -10.96 6.40
C VAL A 56 12.63 -11.12 4.89
N THR A 57 12.22 -12.25 4.31
CA THR A 57 12.30 -12.47 2.87
C THR A 57 11.15 -11.75 2.17
N ASN A 58 11.44 -11.04 1.09
CA ASN A 58 10.46 -10.31 0.28
C ASN A 58 9.39 -9.53 1.07
N PRO A 59 9.76 -8.64 2.02
CA PRO A 59 8.80 -7.81 2.75
C PRO A 59 8.20 -6.74 1.84
N THR A 60 7.35 -7.12 0.88
CA THR A 60 6.90 -6.22 -0.20
C THR A 60 5.62 -5.44 0.14
N TRP A 61 4.92 -5.84 1.21
CA TRP A 61 3.78 -5.12 1.76
C TRP A 61 3.70 -5.31 3.28
N PHE A 62 3.25 -4.29 4.01
CA PHE A 62 3.07 -4.37 5.45
C PHE A 62 2.06 -3.36 5.99
N GLU A 63 1.44 -3.71 7.11
CA GLU A 63 0.46 -2.88 7.82
C GLU A 63 0.88 -2.67 9.28
N TRP A 64 0.74 -1.44 9.75
CA TRP A 64 1.16 -1.03 11.09
C TRP A 64 -0.02 -1.02 12.07
N ASP A 65 0.10 -1.78 13.14
CA ASP A 65 -0.77 -1.68 14.30
C ASP A 65 -0.11 -0.82 15.38
N ALA A 66 -0.47 0.46 15.40
CA ALA A 66 0.04 1.43 16.36
C ALA A 66 -0.29 1.08 17.82
N ARG A 67 -1.43 0.42 18.07
CA ARG A 67 -1.88 0.09 19.44
C ARG A 67 -0.96 -0.94 20.09
N ARG A 68 -0.51 -1.93 19.31
CA ARG A 68 0.37 -3.01 19.78
C ARG A 68 1.83 -2.75 19.49
N ARG A 69 2.13 -1.75 18.65
CA ARG A 69 3.44 -1.48 18.09
C ARG A 69 4.01 -2.69 17.34
N VAL A 70 3.16 -3.27 16.49
CA VAL A 70 3.48 -4.44 15.67
C VAL A 70 3.25 -4.12 14.20
N LEU A 71 4.20 -4.48 13.36
CA LEU A 71 4.09 -4.44 11.92
C LEU A 71 3.80 -5.84 11.39
N TYR A 72 2.72 -6.01 10.65
CA TYR A 72 2.39 -7.26 9.96
C TYR A 72 2.93 -7.20 8.53
N VAL A 73 3.80 -8.14 8.19
CA VAL A 73 4.60 -8.12 6.96
C VAL A 73 4.25 -9.33 6.12
N SER A 74 3.98 -9.09 4.85
CA SER A 74 3.86 -10.15 3.86
C SER A 74 5.25 -10.54 3.33
N GLN A 75 5.48 -11.85 3.15
CA GLN A 75 6.61 -12.36 2.38
C GLN A 75 6.14 -12.78 0.97
N SER A 76 6.30 -11.90 -0.02
CA SER A 76 5.92 -12.23 -1.42
C SER A 76 6.65 -13.46 -1.94
N SER A 77 6.00 -14.17 -2.87
CA SER A 77 6.44 -15.46 -3.42
C SER A 77 6.52 -16.63 -2.43
N LEU A 78 6.30 -16.38 -1.13
CA LEU A 78 6.22 -17.40 -0.08
C LEU A 78 4.78 -17.54 0.41
N THR A 79 4.58 -18.38 1.43
CA THR A 79 3.29 -18.62 2.09
C THR A 79 3.20 -17.95 3.47
N THR A 80 4.21 -17.18 3.86
CA THR A 80 4.43 -16.75 5.24
C THR A 80 4.01 -15.30 5.48
N LEU A 81 3.42 -15.01 6.65
CA LEU A 81 3.35 -13.67 7.23
C LEU A 81 4.28 -13.59 8.44
N THR A 82 4.90 -12.43 8.64
CA THR A 82 5.77 -12.15 9.80
C THR A 82 5.21 -10.97 10.59
N ALA A 83 5.07 -11.13 11.89
CA ALA A 83 4.81 -10.03 12.82
C ALA A 83 6.16 -9.49 13.34
N VAL A 84 6.39 -8.19 13.26
CA VAL A 84 7.59 -7.52 13.75
C VAL A 84 7.22 -6.53 14.85
N SER A 85 7.71 -6.74 16.06
CA SER A 85 7.50 -5.83 17.20
C SER A 85 8.51 -4.68 17.16
N ILE A 86 8.04 -3.44 17.33
CA ILE A 86 8.85 -2.21 17.32
C ILE A 86 8.49 -1.34 18.55
N PRO A 87 8.86 -1.76 19.77
CA PRO A 87 8.37 -1.12 20.99
C PRO A 87 8.91 0.29 21.24
N GLU A 88 10.16 0.59 20.87
CA GLU A 88 10.86 1.82 21.30
C GLU A 88 11.47 2.63 20.14
N GLY A 89 11.53 2.07 18.94
CA GLY A 89 12.22 2.69 17.81
C GLY A 89 12.77 1.66 16.83
N PRO A 90 13.42 2.12 15.75
CA PRO A 90 13.88 1.25 14.68
C PRO A 90 14.86 0.16 15.19
N GLU A 91 15.74 0.49 16.13
CA GLU A 91 16.72 -0.45 16.72
C GLU A 91 16.08 -1.53 17.60
N SER A 92 14.85 -1.30 18.08
CA SER A 92 14.12 -2.27 18.91
C SER A 92 13.38 -3.34 18.10
N ALA A 93 13.37 -3.19 16.77
CA ALA A 93 12.63 -4.04 15.86
C ALA A 93 13.13 -5.48 15.88
N ARG A 94 12.19 -6.41 16.07
CA ARG A 94 12.48 -7.86 16.11
C ARG A 94 11.28 -8.65 15.63
N VAL A 95 11.54 -9.80 15.01
CA VAL A 95 10.48 -10.78 14.70
C VAL A 95 9.80 -11.18 16.01
N LEU A 96 8.48 -11.05 16.03
CA LEU A 96 7.60 -11.40 17.14
C LEU A 96 7.01 -12.79 16.95
N ASP A 97 6.56 -13.08 15.72
CA ASP A 97 5.85 -14.30 15.36
C ASP A 97 5.82 -14.50 13.85
N GLU A 98 5.56 -15.72 13.41
CA GLU A 98 5.38 -16.09 12.00
C GLU A 98 4.24 -17.09 11.83
N ILE A 99 3.55 -17.02 10.71
CA ILE A 99 2.48 -17.97 10.37
C ILE A 99 2.53 -18.34 8.90
N GLU A 100 2.31 -19.62 8.61
CA GLU A 100 2.10 -20.15 7.27
C GLU A 100 0.62 -20.09 6.89
N LEU A 101 0.35 -19.56 5.69
CA LEU A 101 -1.00 -19.40 5.17
C LEU A 101 -1.49 -20.61 4.35
N ASP A 102 -0.58 -21.50 3.94
CA ASP A 102 -0.79 -22.53 2.90
C ASP A 102 -1.28 -21.96 1.56
N ALA A 103 -0.99 -20.69 1.28
CA ALA A 103 -1.36 -20.02 0.03
C ALA A 103 -0.24 -19.07 -0.39
N VAL A 104 0.24 -19.25 -1.62
CA VAL A 104 1.43 -18.58 -2.13
C VAL A 104 1.15 -17.12 -2.47
N ASN A 105 2.16 -16.30 -2.20
CA ASN A 105 2.30 -14.92 -2.61
C ASN A 105 1.20 -14.00 -2.06
N PRO A 106 1.14 -13.77 -0.74
CA PRO A 106 0.32 -12.70 -0.17
C PRO A 106 0.79 -11.34 -0.75
N ALA A 107 0.13 -10.79 -1.77
CA ALA A 107 0.61 -9.57 -2.43
C ALA A 107 0.25 -8.28 -1.65
N HIS A 108 -0.76 -8.35 -0.78
CA HIS A 108 -1.24 -7.21 0.00
C HIS A 108 -1.87 -7.67 1.31
N LEU A 109 -1.71 -6.85 2.36
CA LEU A 109 -2.32 -7.05 3.67
C LEU A 109 -3.25 -5.89 4.02
N ALA A 110 -4.29 -6.17 4.81
CA ALA A 110 -5.09 -5.14 5.44
C ALA A 110 -5.34 -5.49 6.90
N LEU A 111 -5.07 -4.56 7.81
CA LEU A 111 -5.50 -4.70 9.20
C LEU A 111 -7.01 -4.48 9.26
N ALA A 112 -7.74 -5.39 9.92
CA ALA A 112 -9.16 -5.19 10.15
C ALA A 112 -9.39 -3.90 10.94
N PRO A 113 -10.45 -3.10 10.67
CA PRO A 113 -10.74 -1.88 11.42
C PRO A 113 -10.89 -2.08 12.94
N THR A 114 -11.27 -3.29 13.35
CA THR A 114 -11.37 -3.72 14.75
C THR A 114 -10.02 -4.09 15.38
N GLY A 115 -8.98 -4.30 14.58
CA GLY A 115 -7.64 -4.66 15.04
C GLY A 115 -7.53 -6.07 15.64
N ASP A 116 -8.48 -6.96 15.35
CA ASP A 116 -8.54 -8.34 15.83
C ASP A 116 -8.11 -9.37 14.77
N ALA A 117 -7.81 -8.91 13.56
CA ALA A 117 -7.37 -9.74 12.44
C ALA A 117 -6.52 -8.96 11.43
N VAL A 118 -5.64 -9.66 10.72
CA VAL A 118 -5.01 -9.20 9.48
C VAL A 118 -5.52 -10.07 8.34
N LEU A 119 -5.88 -9.45 7.22
CA LEU A 119 -6.32 -10.15 6.02
C LEU A 119 -5.21 -10.11 4.97
N ALA A 120 -5.07 -11.19 4.21
CA ALA A 120 -4.08 -11.33 3.14
C ALA A 120 -4.75 -11.67 1.81
N ALA A 121 -4.42 -10.92 0.75
CA ALA A 121 -4.74 -11.27 -0.62
C ALA A 121 -3.60 -12.10 -1.21
N CYS A 122 -3.81 -13.40 -1.37
CA CYS A 122 -2.83 -14.36 -1.90
C CYS A 122 -2.99 -14.40 -3.42
N PHE A 123 -2.12 -13.64 -4.09
CA PHE A 123 -2.22 -13.33 -5.51
C PHE A 123 -2.09 -14.56 -6.40
N THR A 124 -1.13 -15.45 -6.10
CA THR A 124 -0.87 -16.62 -6.96
C THR A 124 -1.95 -17.67 -6.82
N GLU A 125 -2.48 -17.87 -5.61
CA GLU A 125 -3.48 -18.92 -5.35
C GLU A 125 -4.93 -18.44 -5.41
N GLY A 126 -5.17 -17.16 -5.69
CA GLY A 126 -6.52 -16.67 -5.82
C GLY A 126 -7.32 -16.68 -4.53
N GLN A 127 -6.68 -16.43 -3.38
CA GLN A 127 -7.34 -16.55 -2.07
C GLN A 127 -7.33 -15.26 -1.26
N VAL A 128 -8.41 -15.06 -0.50
CA VAL A 128 -8.45 -14.08 0.60
C VAL A 128 -8.44 -14.86 1.91
N ILE A 129 -7.44 -14.60 2.75
CA ILE A 129 -7.23 -15.31 4.02
C ILE A 129 -7.34 -14.34 5.17
N THR A 130 -8.07 -14.72 6.22
CA THR A 130 -8.18 -13.96 7.47
C THR A 130 -7.40 -14.66 8.57
N VAL A 131 -6.45 -13.96 9.17
CA VAL A 131 -5.63 -14.44 10.28
C VAL A 131 -6.00 -13.66 11.53
N GLY A 132 -6.33 -14.37 12.61
CA GLY A 132 -6.64 -13.77 13.90
C GLY A 132 -5.43 -13.14 14.56
N LEU A 133 -5.66 -12.14 15.42
CA LEU A 133 -4.61 -11.52 16.22
C LEU A 133 -4.94 -11.63 17.72
N THR A 134 -3.92 -11.96 18.51
CA THR A 134 -3.99 -11.94 19.98
C THR A 134 -3.95 -10.51 20.53
N GLU A 135 -4.14 -10.34 21.83
CA GLU A 135 -4.01 -9.02 22.48
C GLU A 135 -2.59 -8.45 22.39
N ASP A 136 -1.57 -9.31 22.45
CA ASP A 136 -0.15 -8.94 22.35
C ASP A 136 0.38 -8.90 20.90
N GLY A 137 -0.50 -9.12 19.90
CA GLY A 137 -0.21 -8.88 18.49
C GLY A 137 0.43 -10.03 17.74
N ARG A 138 0.47 -11.23 18.35
CA ARG A 138 0.81 -12.49 17.69
C ARG A 138 -0.33 -13.00 16.82
N PHE A 139 -0.04 -13.99 15.99
CA PHE A 139 -1.05 -14.64 15.18
C PHE A 139 -1.85 -15.64 16.02
N ASP A 140 -3.17 -15.64 15.84
CA ASP A 140 -4.14 -16.51 16.50
C ASP A 140 -4.76 -17.50 15.47
N GLY A 141 -3.93 -17.95 14.53
CA GLY A 141 -4.31 -18.90 13.48
C GLY A 141 -5.18 -18.33 12.35
N VAL A 142 -5.36 -19.14 11.31
CA VAL A 142 -6.25 -18.83 10.18
C VAL A 142 -7.70 -19.02 10.61
N ARG A 143 -8.50 -17.95 10.53
CA ARG A 143 -9.94 -17.95 10.89
C ARG A 143 -10.87 -18.18 9.71
N GLY A 144 -10.41 -17.89 8.50
CA GLY A 144 -11.21 -18.05 7.29
C GLY A 144 -10.39 -17.98 6.03
N ARG A 145 -10.87 -18.69 5.00
CA ARG A 145 -10.30 -18.69 3.65
C ARG A 145 -11.46 -18.57 2.65
N VAL A 146 -11.33 -17.67 1.69
CA VAL A 146 -12.25 -17.58 0.55
C VAL A 146 -11.44 -17.81 -0.72
N ASP A 147 -11.83 -18.82 -1.47
CA ASP A 147 -11.24 -19.19 -2.75
C ASP A 147 -11.98 -18.46 -3.89
N LEU A 148 -11.27 -17.64 -4.64
CA LEU A 148 -11.75 -16.90 -5.80
C LEU A 148 -11.42 -17.62 -7.13
N ALA A 149 -10.55 -18.63 -7.08
CA ALA A 149 -10.04 -19.37 -8.23
C ALA A 149 -10.94 -20.56 -8.64
N THR A 150 -12.22 -20.55 -8.27
CA THR A 150 -13.13 -21.71 -8.36
C THR A 150 -13.21 -22.33 -9.76
N GLU A 151 -13.50 -21.53 -10.80
CA GLU A 151 -13.65 -22.00 -12.18
C GLU A 151 -12.57 -21.46 -13.15
N ARG A 152 -11.87 -20.41 -12.74
CA ARG A 152 -10.85 -19.69 -13.52
C ARG A 152 -9.78 -19.15 -12.58
N ASN A 153 -8.59 -18.91 -13.11
CA ASN A 153 -7.53 -18.25 -12.36
C ASN A 153 -8.03 -16.92 -11.74
N ALA A 154 -7.53 -16.61 -10.55
CA ALA A 154 -7.85 -15.42 -9.79
C ALA A 154 -6.55 -14.81 -9.27
N GLU A 155 -6.41 -13.49 -9.43
CA GLU A 155 -5.22 -12.73 -9.00
C GLU A 155 -5.66 -11.56 -8.10
N PRO A 156 -6.19 -11.83 -6.89
CA PRO A 156 -6.58 -10.78 -5.96
C PRO A 156 -5.33 -10.00 -5.54
N HIS A 157 -5.34 -8.70 -5.82
CA HIS A 157 -4.12 -7.89 -5.67
C HIS A 157 -4.19 -6.92 -4.47
N GLN A 158 -5.37 -6.58 -3.97
CA GLN A 158 -5.53 -5.69 -2.83
C GLN A 158 -6.70 -6.10 -1.94
N ILE A 159 -6.60 -5.79 -0.64
CA ILE A 159 -7.76 -5.73 0.27
C ILE A 159 -7.95 -4.27 0.68
N SER A 160 -9.10 -3.68 0.34
CA SER A 160 -9.39 -2.28 0.62
C SER A 160 -10.72 -2.12 1.36
N PHE A 161 -10.64 -1.80 2.66
CA PHE A 161 -11.82 -1.57 3.50
C PHE A 161 -12.57 -0.31 3.08
N GLY A 162 -13.89 -0.43 2.96
CA GLY A 162 -14.80 0.66 2.58
C GLY A 162 -16.25 0.19 2.43
N GLY A 163 -17.19 1.13 2.40
CA GLY A 163 -18.61 0.81 2.50
C GLY A 163 -18.94 0.05 3.79
N SER A 164 -19.63 -1.08 3.68
CA SER A 164 -19.98 -1.97 4.81
C SER A 164 -19.02 -3.16 4.97
N GLY A 165 -17.88 -3.16 4.29
CA GLY A 165 -16.95 -4.30 4.28
C GLY A 165 -15.64 -3.94 3.59
N PHE A 166 -15.24 -4.71 2.59
CA PHE A 166 -14.06 -4.42 1.79
C PHE A 166 -14.22 -4.89 0.34
N ALA A 167 -13.37 -4.33 -0.53
CA ALA A 167 -13.28 -4.68 -1.94
C ALA A 167 -11.90 -5.27 -2.27
N VAL A 168 -11.88 -6.20 -3.22
CA VAL A 168 -10.70 -6.92 -3.70
C VAL A 168 -10.70 -6.88 -5.23
N PRO A 169 -9.90 -6.01 -5.86
CA PRO A 169 -9.63 -6.08 -7.28
C PRO A 169 -8.94 -7.39 -7.64
N ASP A 170 -9.44 -8.06 -8.68
CA ASP A 170 -8.86 -9.26 -9.25
C ASP A 170 -8.36 -9.00 -10.67
N ARG A 171 -7.04 -9.10 -10.82
CA ARG A 171 -6.32 -8.76 -12.04
C ARG A 171 -6.55 -9.77 -13.16
N ALA A 172 -6.70 -11.05 -12.85
CA ALA A 172 -6.88 -12.11 -13.83
C ALA A 172 -8.34 -12.23 -14.30
N ARG A 173 -9.28 -11.86 -13.43
CA ARG A 173 -10.72 -12.00 -13.69
C ARG A 173 -11.37 -10.76 -14.30
N ASP A 174 -10.68 -9.63 -14.31
CA ASP A 174 -11.27 -8.32 -14.61
C ASP A 174 -12.53 -8.07 -13.75
N GLU A 175 -12.45 -8.35 -12.45
CA GLU A 175 -13.55 -8.23 -11.50
C GLU A 175 -13.12 -7.43 -10.26
N VAL A 176 -14.08 -6.79 -9.59
CA VAL A 176 -13.90 -6.31 -8.21
C VAL A 176 -14.81 -7.14 -7.31
N HIS A 177 -14.20 -7.99 -6.49
CA HIS A 177 -14.91 -8.77 -5.49
C HIS A 177 -15.28 -7.88 -4.30
N ARG A 178 -16.47 -8.07 -3.75
CA ARG A 178 -16.95 -7.37 -2.56
C ARG A 178 -17.21 -8.37 -1.47
N PHE A 179 -16.78 -8.01 -0.27
CA PHE A 179 -16.94 -8.82 0.93
C PHE A 179 -17.70 -8.07 1.99
N SER A 180 -18.54 -8.79 2.74
CA SER A 180 -19.04 -8.30 4.02
C SER A 180 -17.92 -8.38 5.07
N TRP A 181 -17.95 -7.47 6.04
CA TRP A 181 -17.10 -7.57 7.22
C TRP A 181 -17.91 -7.33 8.48
N ALA A 182 -17.75 -8.24 9.45
CA ALA A 182 -18.22 -8.08 10.80
C ALA A 182 -17.13 -8.55 11.76
N ALA A 183 -16.91 -7.78 12.83
CA ALA A 183 -15.91 -8.11 13.85
C ALA A 183 -16.10 -9.53 14.38
N GLY A 184 -15.01 -10.27 14.57
CA GLY A 184 -15.04 -11.66 15.05
C GLY A 184 -15.67 -12.68 14.08
N SER A 185 -16.05 -12.31 12.86
CA SER A 185 -16.61 -13.20 11.85
C SER A 185 -15.65 -13.39 10.67
N ALA A 186 -15.73 -14.53 9.99
CA ALA A 186 -15.05 -14.69 8.71
C ALA A 186 -15.71 -13.80 7.64
N PRO A 187 -14.95 -13.19 6.73
CA PRO A 187 -15.53 -12.41 5.64
C PRO A 187 -16.26 -13.32 4.66
N GLU A 188 -17.37 -12.83 4.11
CA GLU A 188 -18.15 -13.54 3.10
C GLU A 188 -18.12 -12.78 1.78
N LEU A 189 -17.92 -13.49 0.66
CA LEU A 189 -18.05 -12.92 -0.67
C LEU A 189 -19.54 -12.60 -0.93
N VAL A 190 -19.86 -11.31 -1.01
CA VAL A 190 -21.24 -10.83 -1.25
C VAL A 190 -21.52 -10.50 -2.72
N GLY A 191 -20.48 -10.47 -3.56
CA GLY A 191 -20.63 -10.33 -5.00
C GLY A 191 -19.30 -10.05 -5.71
N SER A 192 -19.31 -10.21 -7.03
CA SER A 192 -18.19 -9.90 -7.92
C SER A 192 -18.72 -9.04 -9.05
N ASP A 193 -18.20 -7.82 -9.17
CA ASP A 193 -18.68 -6.88 -10.15
C ASP A 193 -17.71 -6.81 -11.33
N PRO A 194 -18.16 -7.08 -12.57
CA PRO A 194 -17.29 -7.15 -13.72
C PRO A 194 -16.76 -5.76 -14.10
N HIS A 195 -15.49 -5.72 -14.47
CA HIS A 195 -14.80 -4.64 -15.13
C HIS A 195 -14.58 -5.02 -16.62
N PRO A 196 -14.39 -4.07 -17.55
CA PRO A 196 -14.15 -4.43 -18.95
C PRO A 196 -12.91 -5.32 -19.09
N ALA A 197 -13.03 -6.33 -19.96
CA ALA A 197 -12.00 -7.36 -20.12
C ALA A 197 -10.64 -6.79 -20.57
N GLY A 198 -9.57 -7.37 -20.05
CA GLY A 198 -8.18 -7.05 -20.38
C GLY A 198 -7.64 -5.80 -19.70
N ARG A 199 -8.30 -5.29 -18.65
CA ARG A 199 -7.88 -4.06 -17.96
C ARG A 199 -7.03 -4.32 -16.72
N GLY A 200 -7.17 -5.49 -16.10
CA GLY A 200 -6.39 -5.90 -14.95
C GLY A 200 -6.59 -5.01 -13.73
N PRO A 201 -7.77 -5.03 -13.08
CA PRO A 201 -8.02 -4.36 -11.80
C PRO A 201 -6.93 -4.69 -10.78
N ARG A 202 -6.21 -3.68 -10.28
CA ARG A 202 -5.06 -3.89 -9.39
C ARG A 202 -5.31 -3.40 -7.98
N HIS A 203 -5.32 -2.08 -7.80
CA HIS A 203 -5.59 -1.41 -6.53
C HIS A 203 -6.74 -0.42 -6.72
N LEU A 204 -7.41 -0.05 -5.64
CA LEU A 204 -8.40 1.01 -5.59
C LEU A 204 -8.20 1.94 -4.39
N ALA A 205 -8.67 3.17 -4.53
CA ALA A 205 -8.73 4.16 -3.46
C ALA A 205 -10.17 4.69 -3.32
N TRP A 206 -10.66 4.78 -2.08
CA TRP A 206 -11.99 5.34 -1.81
C TRP A 206 -11.95 6.87 -1.85
N HIS A 207 -13.04 7.49 -2.32
CA HIS A 207 -13.15 8.94 -2.26
C HIS A 207 -13.30 9.40 -0.78
N PRO A 208 -12.53 10.40 -0.33
CA PRO A 208 -12.46 10.77 1.10
C PRO A 208 -13.81 11.24 1.68
N ALA A 209 -14.63 11.92 0.88
CA ALA A 209 -15.94 12.45 1.30
C ALA A 209 -17.15 11.63 0.81
N HIS A 210 -16.97 10.70 -0.14
CA HIS A 210 -18.07 9.99 -0.81
C HIS A 210 -17.83 8.49 -0.67
N ARG A 211 -18.43 7.90 0.38
CA ARG A 211 -18.13 6.52 0.81
C ARG A 211 -18.61 5.44 -0.16
N ASP A 212 -19.44 5.82 -1.12
CA ASP A 212 -19.94 5.00 -2.20
C ASP A 212 -19.09 5.12 -3.47
N ILE A 213 -18.03 5.92 -3.49
CA ILE A 213 -17.20 6.13 -4.68
C ILE A 213 -15.79 5.60 -4.44
N ALA A 214 -15.28 4.83 -5.40
CA ALA A 214 -13.91 4.33 -5.43
C ALA A 214 -13.28 4.58 -6.81
N TYR A 215 -11.96 4.75 -6.83
CA TYR A 215 -11.16 4.85 -8.03
C TYR A 215 -10.35 3.58 -8.19
N LEU A 216 -10.54 2.87 -9.30
CA LEU A 216 -9.86 1.62 -9.61
C LEU A 216 -8.73 1.87 -10.60
N ALA A 217 -7.53 1.42 -10.27
CA ALA A 217 -6.40 1.37 -11.19
C ALA A 217 -6.46 0.12 -12.06
N GLY A 218 -6.53 0.31 -13.38
CA GLY A 218 -6.36 -0.75 -14.37
C GLY A 218 -4.89 -0.90 -14.75
N GLU A 219 -4.28 -2.03 -14.38
CA GLU A 219 -2.85 -2.28 -14.57
C GLU A 219 -2.45 -2.34 -16.04
N PHE A 220 -3.28 -2.95 -16.90
CA PHE A 220 -2.93 -3.27 -18.28
C PHE A 220 -3.39 -2.23 -19.28
N ASP A 221 -4.46 -1.50 -18.96
CA ASP A 221 -5.05 -0.53 -19.86
C ASP A 221 -4.63 0.92 -19.57
N ASN A 222 -3.86 1.13 -18.49
CA ASN A 222 -3.34 2.43 -18.08
C ASN A 222 -4.45 3.44 -17.80
N THR A 223 -5.46 3.02 -17.04
CA THR A 223 -6.59 3.88 -16.66
C THR A 223 -6.84 3.95 -15.16
N VAL A 224 -7.47 5.06 -14.77
CA VAL A 224 -8.29 5.16 -13.57
C VAL A 224 -9.74 5.03 -13.99
N THR A 225 -10.50 4.19 -13.28
CA THR A 225 -11.96 4.09 -13.44
C THR A 225 -12.65 4.48 -12.16
N ALA A 226 -13.54 5.47 -12.21
CA ALA A 226 -14.45 5.79 -11.11
C ALA A 226 -15.59 4.78 -11.06
N LEU A 227 -15.77 4.19 -9.89
CA LEU A 227 -16.82 3.23 -9.55
C LEU A 227 -17.75 3.84 -8.52
N ARG A 228 -19.06 3.61 -8.67
CA ARG A 228 -20.07 3.96 -7.68
C ARG A 228 -20.76 2.71 -7.15
N LEU A 229 -20.82 2.59 -5.83
CA LEU A 229 -21.48 1.50 -5.14
C LEU A 229 -22.98 1.80 -5.00
N THR A 230 -23.77 1.34 -5.96
CA THR A 230 -25.23 1.51 -5.98
C THR A 230 -25.89 0.17 -5.67
N GLY A 231 -26.78 0.12 -4.67
CA GLY A 231 -27.55 -1.10 -4.36
C GLY A 231 -26.69 -2.32 -4.03
N GLY A 232 -25.49 -2.10 -3.49
CA GLY A 232 -24.53 -3.18 -3.22
C GLY A 232 -23.90 -3.76 -4.48
N ARG A 233 -23.63 -2.94 -5.51
CA ARG A 233 -22.87 -3.30 -6.71
C ARG A 233 -22.08 -2.10 -7.20
N PHE A 234 -20.84 -2.30 -7.65
CA PHE A 234 -20.08 -1.28 -8.34
C PHE A 234 -20.59 -1.07 -9.77
N GLU A 235 -20.87 0.18 -10.10
CA GLU A 235 -21.22 0.68 -11.41
C GLU A 235 -20.10 1.60 -11.91
N ILE A 236 -19.68 1.41 -13.16
CA ILE A 236 -18.67 2.26 -13.80
C ILE A 236 -19.31 3.61 -14.13
N ALA A 237 -18.69 4.69 -13.65
CA ALA A 237 -19.18 6.05 -13.86
C ALA A 237 -18.35 6.83 -14.89
N GLY A 238 -17.03 6.67 -14.88
CA GLY A 238 -16.11 7.38 -15.76
C GLY A 238 -14.72 6.76 -15.73
N SER A 239 -13.91 7.04 -16.75
CA SER A 239 -12.54 6.55 -16.83
C SER A 239 -11.65 7.57 -17.53
N ALA A 240 -10.39 7.63 -17.13
CA ALA A 240 -9.38 8.50 -17.72
C ALA A 240 -8.03 7.77 -17.79
N SER A 241 -7.21 8.15 -18.77
CA SER A 241 -5.86 7.59 -18.92
C SER A 241 -4.93 8.09 -17.83
N THR A 242 -4.00 7.24 -17.40
CA THR A 242 -2.89 7.57 -16.50
C THR A 242 -1.64 8.02 -17.25
N LEU A 243 -1.71 8.15 -18.58
CA LEU A 243 -0.57 8.49 -19.44
C LEU A 243 -0.83 9.79 -20.22
N PRO A 244 0.22 10.55 -20.54
CA PRO A 244 0.08 11.70 -21.42
C PRO A 244 -0.32 11.26 -22.83
N GLU A 245 -1.03 12.14 -23.53
CA GLU A 245 -1.42 11.90 -24.92
C GLU A 245 -0.19 11.65 -25.80
N GLY A 246 -0.25 10.59 -26.61
CA GLY A 246 0.82 10.22 -27.55
C GLY A 246 1.94 9.36 -26.95
N PHE A 247 1.91 9.02 -25.66
CA PHE A 247 2.83 8.02 -25.12
C PHE A 247 2.61 6.65 -25.77
N SER A 248 3.69 6.02 -26.21
CA SER A 248 3.65 4.74 -26.96
C SER A 248 4.60 3.68 -26.39
N GLY A 249 5.19 3.91 -25.21
CA GLY A 249 6.04 2.94 -24.54
C GLY A 249 5.22 1.86 -23.83
N GLU A 250 5.91 0.83 -23.34
CA GLU A 250 5.29 -0.13 -22.42
C GLU A 250 5.00 0.57 -21.09
N ASN A 251 3.85 0.27 -20.50
CA ASN A 251 3.49 0.77 -19.19
C ASN A 251 2.60 -0.22 -18.46
N SER A 252 2.66 -0.20 -17.13
CA SER A 252 1.67 -0.82 -16.28
C SER A 252 1.44 0.01 -15.02
N VAL A 253 0.17 0.21 -14.66
CA VAL A 253 -0.19 0.96 -13.44
C VAL A 253 0.16 0.15 -12.19
N ALA A 254 0.57 0.81 -11.11
CA ALA A 254 0.83 0.18 -9.82
C ALA A 254 -0.04 0.75 -8.69
N ALA A 255 0.43 1.81 -8.01
CA ALA A 255 -0.23 2.34 -6.82
C ALA A 255 -1.33 3.34 -7.19
N ILE A 256 -2.34 3.46 -6.32
CA ILE A 256 -3.38 4.50 -6.38
C ILE A 256 -3.73 4.94 -4.97
N PHE A 257 -3.81 6.24 -4.73
CA PHE A 257 -4.20 6.79 -3.43
C PHE A 257 -4.74 8.22 -3.60
N VAL A 258 -5.57 8.67 -2.65
CA VAL A 258 -6.00 10.07 -2.55
C VAL A 258 -5.26 10.69 -1.37
N ASP A 259 -4.59 11.82 -1.59
CA ASP A 259 -3.92 12.54 -0.51
C ASP A 259 -4.90 13.31 0.38
N ALA A 260 -4.41 13.86 1.49
CA ALA A 260 -5.19 14.67 2.42
C ALA A 260 -5.75 15.96 1.81
N ALA A 261 -5.18 16.43 0.69
CA ALA A 261 -5.69 17.58 -0.07
C ALA A 261 -6.81 17.20 -1.05
N GLY A 262 -7.09 15.91 -1.24
CA GLY A 262 -8.12 15.40 -2.15
C GLY A 262 -7.63 15.22 -3.59
N THR A 263 -6.32 15.18 -3.83
CA THR A 263 -5.75 14.86 -5.14
C THR A 263 -5.58 13.35 -5.25
N LEU A 264 -6.05 12.76 -6.36
CA LEU A 264 -5.84 11.35 -6.66
C LEU A 264 -4.51 11.16 -7.40
N TYR A 265 -3.68 10.25 -6.93
CA TYR A 265 -2.40 9.90 -7.54
C TYR A 265 -2.42 8.46 -8.04
N VAL A 266 -1.72 8.22 -9.15
CA VAL A 266 -1.49 6.88 -9.70
C VAL A 266 -0.05 6.74 -10.16
N SER A 267 0.63 5.66 -9.78
CA SER A 267 1.98 5.40 -10.26
C SER A 267 2.00 4.56 -11.54
N ASN A 268 2.86 4.93 -12.48
CA ASN A 268 3.05 4.28 -13.77
C ASN A 268 4.44 3.66 -13.86
N ARG A 269 4.53 2.35 -14.08
CA ARG A 269 5.79 1.62 -14.30
C ARG A 269 6.07 1.55 -15.80
N GLY A 270 7.09 2.26 -16.27
CA GLY A 270 7.39 2.42 -17.69
C GLY A 270 7.44 3.89 -18.11
N HIS A 271 6.34 4.63 -17.90
CA HIS A 271 6.38 6.10 -17.98
C HIS A 271 7.08 6.73 -16.75
N ASP A 272 7.19 5.98 -15.65
CA ASP A 272 7.94 6.33 -14.44
C ASP A 272 7.47 7.64 -13.78
N SER A 273 6.16 7.86 -13.82
CA SER A 273 5.50 9.04 -13.26
C SER A 273 4.51 8.70 -12.15
N LEU A 274 4.18 9.72 -11.34
CA LEU A 274 2.93 9.80 -10.60
C LEU A 274 1.97 10.69 -11.38
N ALA A 275 0.95 10.10 -12.00
CA ALA A 275 -0.14 10.84 -12.62
C ALA A 275 -1.06 11.39 -11.53
N THR A 276 -1.42 12.67 -11.62
CA THR A 276 -2.36 13.31 -10.71
C THR A 276 -3.71 13.53 -11.38
N PHE A 277 -4.79 13.45 -10.61
CA PHE A 277 -6.15 13.65 -11.08
C PHE A 277 -6.93 14.59 -10.17
N ASP A 278 -7.69 15.49 -10.80
CA ASP A 278 -8.75 16.26 -10.18
C ASP A 278 -10.00 15.38 -10.07
N ILE A 279 -10.51 15.25 -8.85
CA ILE A 279 -11.69 14.48 -8.49
C ILE A 279 -12.81 15.37 -7.92
N SER A 280 -12.79 16.68 -8.21
CA SER A 280 -13.86 17.60 -7.82
C SER A 280 -15.23 17.19 -8.36
N ASP A 281 -15.25 16.55 -9.53
CA ASP A 281 -16.35 15.69 -9.96
C ASP A 281 -15.95 14.23 -9.60
N PRO A 282 -16.52 13.66 -8.52
CA PRO A 282 -16.09 12.36 -8.03
C PRO A 282 -16.27 11.22 -9.04
N LEU A 283 -17.14 11.39 -10.03
CA LEU A 283 -17.53 10.37 -10.99
C LEU A 283 -16.78 10.49 -12.32
N ALA A 284 -16.02 11.58 -12.51
CA ALA A 284 -15.30 11.89 -13.73
C ALA A 284 -13.87 12.37 -13.38
N PRO A 285 -12.97 11.46 -12.95
CA PRO A 285 -11.60 11.81 -12.64
C PRO A 285 -10.92 12.39 -13.89
N ARG A 286 -10.24 13.53 -13.73
CA ARG A 286 -9.59 14.24 -14.83
C ARG A 286 -8.09 14.32 -14.59
N PRO A 287 -7.23 13.85 -15.51
CA PRO A 287 -5.79 13.95 -15.35
C PRO A 287 -5.39 15.44 -15.33
N THR A 288 -4.48 15.80 -14.44
CA THR A 288 -3.99 17.16 -14.25
C THR A 288 -2.50 17.31 -14.56
N ASP A 289 -1.68 16.35 -14.14
CA ASP A 289 -0.24 16.39 -14.33
C ASP A 289 0.37 14.97 -14.31
N PHE A 290 1.62 14.86 -14.76
CA PHE A 290 2.42 13.64 -14.75
C PHE A 290 3.79 13.94 -14.16
N VAL A 291 3.92 13.88 -12.84
CA VAL A 291 5.16 14.26 -12.15
C VAL A 291 6.15 13.09 -12.11
N ASP A 292 7.45 13.40 -12.17
CA ASP A 292 8.51 12.39 -12.05
C ASP A 292 8.39 11.62 -10.73
N ALA A 293 8.36 10.29 -10.78
CA ALA A 293 8.23 9.45 -9.57
C ALA A 293 9.54 9.32 -8.76
N GLY A 294 10.66 9.87 -9.23
CA GLY A 294 11.98 9.76 -8.58
C GLY A 294 12.79 8.54 -9.06
N GLY A 295 12.33 7.84 -10.08
CA GLY A 295 13.06 6.74 -10.68
C GLY A 295 12.16 5.73 -11.38
N ARG A 296 12.82 4.72 -11.94
CA ARG A 296 12.19 3.66 -12.72
C ARG A 296 11.35 2.69 -11.90
N THR A 297 10.21 2.33 -12.47
CA THR A 297 9.28 1.32 -11.93
C THR A 297 8.79 1.69 -10.53
N PRO A 298 8.08 2.83 -10.37
CA PRO A 298 7.50 3.24 -9.08
C PRO A 298 6.40 2.26 -8.64
N ARG A 299 6.80 1.17 -7.99
CA ARG A 299 5.93 0.05 -7.60
C ARG A 299 5.00 0.42 -6.45
N PHE A 300 5.45 1.32 -5.59
CA PHE A 300 4.65 1.89 -4.51
C PHE A 300 4.71 3.41 -4.59
N ALA A 301 3.55 4.03 -4.35
CA ALA A 301 3.45 5.43 -4.01
C ALA A 301 2.31 5.59 -2.99
N GLY A 302 2.46 6.54 -2.07
CA GLY A 302 1.45 6.82 -1.06
C GLY A 302 1.80 8.01 -0.21
N GLU A 303 0.79 8.72 0.28
CA GLU A 303 0.97 9.69 1.35
C GLU A 303 1.24 8.95 2.67
N ILE A 304 2.46 9.11 3.20
CA ILE A 304 2.92 8.41 4.42
C ILE A 304 2.84 9.28 5.67
N ALA A 305 2.66 10.59 5.50
CA ALA A 305 2.32 11.58 6.52
C ALA A 305 1.70 12.80 5.82
N PRO A 306 0.97 13.68 6.52
CA PRO A 306 0.32 14.83 5.88
C PRO A 306 1.27 15.66 5.00
N GLY A 307 0.99 15.70 3.70
CA GLY A 307 1.78 16.41 2.68
C GLY A 307 3.12 15.76 2.32
N LEU A 308 3.39 14.54 2.78
CA LEU A 308 4.60 13.78 2.49
C LEU A 308 4.27 12.50 1.73
N ILE A 309 4.60 12.48 0.45
CA ILE A 309 4.39 11.33 -0.45
C ILE A 309 5.70 10.54 -0.53
N ALA A 310 5.63 9.23 -0.37
CA ALA A 310 6.74 8.34 -0.72
C ALA A 310 6.51 7.76 -2.11
N SER A 311 7.57 7.63 -2.91
CA SER A 311 7.60 6.78 -4.11
C SER A 311 8.78 5.82 -4.04
N ALA A 312 8.50 4.52 -4.19
CA ALA A 312 9.50 3.46 -4.21
C ALA A 312 9.76 3.00 -5.64
N ALA A 313 10.88 3.45 -6.20
CA ALA A 313 11.33 3.13 -7.54
C ALA A 313 12.12 1.82 -7.54
N LEU A 314 11.41 0.73 -7.86
CA LEU A 314 11.89 -0.65 -7.74
C LEU A 314 13.23 -0.88 -8.46
N ASP A 315 13.32 -0.47 -9.72
CA ASP A 315 14.49 -0.73 -10.59
C ASP A 315 15.53 0.39 -10.52
N SER A 316 15.31 1.37 -9.64
CA SER A 316 16.30 2.41 -9.30
C SER A 316 16.88 2.25 -7.91
N HIS A 317 16.43 1.24 -7.15
CA HIS A 317 16.89 0.94 -5.79
C HIS A 317 16.86 2.17 -4.88
N ALA A 318 15.77 2.94 -4.97
CA ALA A 318 15.61 4.18 -4.23
C ALA A 318 14.16 4.44 -3.86
N VAL A 319 14.00 5.14 -2.73
CA VAL A 319 12.76 5.78 -2.31
C VAL A 319 12.98 7.28 -2.33
N ASP A 320 12.06 8.02 -2.94
CA ASP A 320 12.00 9.47 -2.83
C ASP A 320 10.82 9.87 -1.94
N LEU A 321 11.11 10.67 -0.91
CA LEU A 321 10.10 11.36 -0.11
C LEU A 321 9.88 12.74 -0.69
N ILE A 322 8.68 13.00 -1.18
CA ILE A 322 8.30 14.19 -1.94
C ILE A 322 7.43 15.08 -1.06
N ARG A 323 7.85 16.33 -0.84
CA ARG A 323 7.10 17.36 -0.11
C ARG A 323 6.83 18.56 -1.01
N GLY A 324 5.58 19.03 -1.03
CA GLY A 324 5.19 20.20 -1.82
C GLY A 324 5.42 20.04 -3.34
N GLY A 325 5.50 18.80 -3.85
CA GLY A 325 5.68 18.50 -5.27
C GLY A 325 7.11 18.63 -5.82
N GLU A 326 8.03 19.26 -5.10
CA GLU A 326 9.38 19.57 -5.62
C GLU A 326 10.51 19.11 -4.69
N GLU A 327 10.37 19.26 -3.37
CA GLU A 327 11.41 18.88 -2.42
C GLU A 327 11.51 17.36 -2.30
N ARG A 328 12.72 16.82 -2.45
CA ARG A 328 12.97 15.37 -2.43
C ARG A 328 14.04 14.98 -1.44
N ILE A 329 13.71 14.03 -0.57
CA ILE A 329 14.68 13.31 0.26
C ILE A 329 14.83 11.92 -0.36
N ARG A 330 15.99 11.65 -0.96
CA ARG A 330 16.29 10.38 -1.62
C ARG A 330 16.97 9.42 -0.66
N ILE A 331 16.49 8.18 -0.62
CA ILE A 331 16.96 7.12 0.26
C ILE A 331 17.29 5.90 -0.60
N ALA A 332 18.53 5.42 -0.50
CA ALA A 332 18.92 4.18 -1.19
C ALA A 332 18.37 2.97 -0.43
N HIS A 333 17.68 2.08 -1.15
CA HIS A 333 17.19 0.81 -0.62
C HIS A 333 17.12 -0.20 -1.76
N GLY A 334 17.57 -1.44 -1.56
CA GLY A 334 17.46 -2.48 -2.58
C GLY A 334 16.00 -2.77 -2.94
N ALA A 335 15.70 -2.84 -4.24
CA ALA A 335 14.40 -3.19 -4.83
C ALA A 335 13.16 -2.82 -3.98
N PRO A 336 12.94 -1.54 -3.64
CA PRO A 336 11.93 -1.15 -2.67
C PRO A 336 10.52 -1.30 -3.26
N ALA A 337 9.58 -1.73 -2.44
CA ALA A 337 8.23 -2.13 -2.85
C ALA A 337 7.12 -1.61 -1.95
N CYS A 338 7.39 -1.21 -0.70
CA CYS A 338 6.42 -0.57 0.19
C CYS A 338 7.14 0.32 1.21
N VAL A 339 6.49 1.42 1.59
CA VAL A 339 7.03 2.43 2.50
C VAL A 339 5.96 2.84 3.51
N ARG A 340 6.34 2.93 4.79
CA ARG A 340 5.52 3.56 5.84
C ARG A 340 6.39 4.47 6.70
N LEU A 341 5.79 5.53 7.20
CA LEU A 341 6.35 6.34 8.27
C LEU A 341 5.48 6.12 9.51
N ILE A 342 6.10 5.74 10.63
CA ILE A 342 5.39 5.53 11.89
C ILE A 342 5.91 6.49 12.95
N ASP A 343 4.98 6.94 13.79
CA ASP A 343 5.28 7.64 15.03
C ASP A 343 5.04 6.68 16.20
N LEU A 344 5.97 6.67 17.14
CA LEU A 344 5.92 5.82 18.34
C LEU A 344 5.58 6.62 19.60
N ALA A 345 5.38 7.92 19.48
CA ALA A 345 5.05 8.80 20.58
C ALA A 345 3.64 8.61 21.16
#